data_AF-A0A351SRI5-F1
#
_entry.id   AF-A0A351SRI5-F1
#
_cell.length_a   1.000
_cell.length_b   1.000
_cell.length_c   1.000
_cell.angle_alpha   90.00
_cell.angle_beta   90.00
_cell.angle_gamma   90.00
#
_symmetry.space_group_name_H-M   'P 1'
#
loop_
_entity.id
_entity.type
_entity.pdbx_description
1 polymer ?
#
loop_
_entity_poly.entity_id
_entity_poly.type
_entity_poly.pdbx_seq_one_letter_code
_entity_poly.pdbx_strand_id
1 'polypeptide(L)'
;DEALAGYCDDIEVIIEKDNSITVKDDGRGMPTGMNAKTGLSTVETIFTVLHAGGKFGGGGYKVSGGLHGVGASVVNALSEWLEVYVYKDGKVHYQRFEHGGHPVEPLKEIDTCDQERTGTTVKFKPDASIFTETTEYKYDILSDRLQELAFLNKGLRIILTDTRPS
;
A
#
# COMPACT_ATOMS: atom_id res chain seq x y z
N ASP A 1 5.81 -2.08 8.87
CA ASP A 1 5.36 -1.20 9.97
C ASP A 1 4.19 -1.78 10.76
N GLU A 2 3.09 -2.22 10.13
CA GLU A 2 2.03 -2.97 10.85
C GLU A 2 2.59 -4.20 11.59
N ALA A 3 3.51 -4.94 10.96
CA ALA A 3 4.20 -6.06 11.60
C ALA A 3 5.02 -5.66 12.83
N LEU A 4 5.78 -4.55 12.76
CA LEU A 4 6.54 -4.04 13.90
C LEU A 4 5.62 -3.59 15.06
N ALA A 5 4.40 -3.19 14.75
CA ALA A 5 3.38 -2.85 15.74
C ALA A 5 2.60 -4.08 16.24
N GLY A 6 2.85 -5.28 15.71
CA GLY A 6 2.25 -6.54 16.12
C GLY A 6 0.87 -6.82 15.53
N TYR A 7 0.50 -6.17 14.43
CA TYR A 7 -0.83 -6.32 13.80
C TYR A 7 -0.82 -7.06 12.46
N CYS A 8 0.34 -7.35 11.90
CA CYS A 8 0.48 -8.01 10.61
C CYS A 8 1.54 -9.09 10.72
N ASP A 9 1.20 -10.30 10.30
CA ASP A 9 2.14 -11.42 10.21
C ASP A 9 2.24 -12.00 8.80
N ASP A 10 1.47 -11.49 7.85
CA ASP A 10 1.50 -11.88 6.44
C ASP A 10 1.59 -10.68 5.49
N ILE A 11 2.55 -10.75 4.57
CA ILE A 11 2.66 -9.83 3.44
C ILE A 11 2.81 -10.63 2.14
N GLU A 12 1.95 -10.33 1.16
CA GLU A 12 2.10 -10.82 -0.21
C GLU A 12 2.56 -9.69 -1.13
N VAL A 13 3.62 -9.95 -1.90
CA VAL A 13 4.07 -9.08 -3.00
C VAL A 13 3.95 -9.87 -4.29
N ILE A 14 3.29 -9.28 -5.28
CA ILE A 14 3.01 -9.92 -6.56
C ILE A 14 3.52 -9.02 -7.68
N ILE A 15 4.37 -9.59 -8.54
CA ILE A 15 4.69 -9.02 -9.84
C ILE A 15 3.64 -9.53 -10.82
N GLU A 16 2.79 -8.62 -11.28
CA GLU A 16 1.68 -8.92 -12.16
C GLU A 16 2.16 -9.08 -13.61
N LYS A 17 1.35 -9.74 -14.45
CA LYS A 17 1.68 -9.99 -15.87
C LYS A 17 1.99 -8.73 -16.67
N ASP A 18 1.42 -7.59 -16.27
CA ASP A 18 1.59 -6.28 -16.91
C ASP A 18 2.71 -5.43 -16.26
N ASN A 19 3.57 -6.04 -15.44
CA ASN A 19 4.58 -5.40 -14.60
C ASN A 19 4.02 -4.41 -13.57
N SER A 20 2.71 -4.41 -13.29
CA SER A 20 2.21 -3.77 -12.07
C SER A 20 2.62 -4.57 -10.83
N ILE A 21 2.64 -3.89 -9.67
CA ILE A 21 2.94 -4.53 -8.38
C ILE A 21 1.70 -4.49 -7.53
N THR A 22 1.35 -5.64 -6.94
CA THR A 22 0.37 -5.74 -5.85
C THR A 22 1.10 -6.02 -4.55
N VAL A 23 0.82 -5.24 -3.50
CA VAL A 23 1.25 -5.52 -2.13
C VAL A 23 0.01 -5.68 -1.26
N LYS A 24 -0.08 -6.78 -0.53
CA LYS A 24 -1.15 -7.06 0.44
C LYS A 24 -0.54 -7.24 1.82
N ASP A 25 -1.21 -6.70 2.83
CA ASP A 25 -0.95 -7.00 4.23
C ASP A 25 -2.25 -7.37 4.95
N ASP A 26 -2.11 -8.11 6.03
CA ASP A 26 -3.17 -8.48 6.97
C ASP A 26 -3.23 -7.56 8.20
N GLY A 27 -2.68 -6.35 8.10
CA GLY A 27 -2.65 -5.38 9.17
C GLY A 27 -4.02 -4.85 9.57
N ARG A 28 -4.06 -3.76 10.36
CA ARG A 28 -5.31 -3.14 10.82
C ARG A 28 -6.18 -2.54 9.70
N GLY A 29 -5.63 -2.40 8.50
CA GLY A 29 -6.20 -1.62 7.40
C GLY A 29 -6.11 -0.11 7.63
N MET A 30 -5.85 0.65 6.55
CA MET A 30 -5.85 2.11 6.60
C MET A 30 -7.17 2.66 7.19
N PRO A 31 -7.15 3.78 7.95
CA PRO A 31 -8.39 4.42 8.36
C PRO A 31 -9.19 4.87 7.13
N THR A 32 -10.49 4.58 7.11
CA THR A 32 -11.39 4.89 5.97
C THR A 32 -12.24 6.13 6.21
N GLY A 33 -12.30 6.61 7.45
CA GLY A 33 -13.03 7.82 7.83
C GLY A 33 -12.40 9.12 7.31
N MET A 34 -13.14 10.21 7.45
CA MET A 34 -12.72 11.55 7.02
C MET A 34 -11.57 12.08 7.87
N ASN A 35 -10.58 12.66 7.22
CA ASN A 35 -9.50 13.39 7.87
C ASN A 35 -9.95 14.83 8.15
N ALA A 36 -9.97 15.22 9.43
CA ALA A 36 -10.50 16.52 9.85
C ALA A 36 -9.72 17.74 9.30
N LYS A 37 -8.44 17.58 8.92
CA LYS A 37 -7.61 18.69 8.41
C LYS A 37 -7.78 18.89 6.92
N THR A 38 -7.83 17.80 6.15
CA THR A 38 -7.88 17.86 4.68
C THR A 38 -9.31 17.87 4.16
N GLY A 39 -10.28 17.39 4.95
CA GLY A 39 -11.65 17.21 4.49
C GLY A 39 -11.81 16.10 3.45
N LEU A 40 -10.79 15.25 3.27
CA LEU A 40 -10.80 14.07 2.39
C LEU A 40 -10.92 12.80 3.21
N SER A 41 -11.16 11.66 2.57
CA SER A 41 -10.97 10.37 3.25
C SER A 41 -9.51 10.25 3.71
N THR A 42 -9.26 9.51 4.79
CA THR A 42 -7.89 9.32 5.28
C THR A 42 -7.05 8.53 4.26
N VAL A 43 -7.65 7.59 3.52
CA VAL A 43 -6.99 6.91 2.39
C VAL A 43 -6.53 7.92 1.34
N GLU A 44 -7.44 8.76 0.86
CA GLU A 44 -7.11 9.78 -0.15
C GLU A 44 -6.04 10.75 0.35
N THR A 45 -6.12 11.15 1.62
CA THR A 45 -5.11 12.00 2.26
C THR A 45 -3.72 11.36 2.23
N ILE A 46 -3.61 10.05 2.54
CA ILE A 46 -2.34 9.31 2.53
C ILE A 46 -1.71 9.28 1.13
N PHE A 47 -2.53 9.19 0.10
CA PHE A 47 -2.06 9.04 -1.29
C PHE A 47 -1.94 10.35 -2.07
N THR A 48 -2.49 11.47 -1.57
CA THR A 48 -2.50 12.76 -2.31
C THR A 48 -1.83 13.92 -1.56
N VAL A 49 -1.64 13.82 -0.24
CA VAL A 49 -1.08 14.92 0.56
C VAL A 49 0.30 14.57 1.09
N LEU A 50 1.31 15.34 0.66
CA LEU A 50 2.68 15.21 1.17
C LEU A 50 2.75 15.58 2.66
N HIS A 51 3.61 14.86 3.40
CA HIS A 51 3.78 15.00 4.84
C HIS A 51 2.50 14.72 5.65
N ALA A 52 1.57 13.95 5.08
CA ALA A 52 0.40 13.44 5.79
C ALA A 52 0.64 11.99 6.24
N GLY A 53 0.41 11.72 7.53
CA GLY A 53 0.50 10.36 8.05
C GLY A 53 0.41 10.28 9.58
N GLY A 54 0.01 9.11 10.09
CA GLY A 54 -0.13 8.84 11.52
C GLY A 54 1.19 8.55 12.26
N LYS A 55 2.34 8.73 11.60
CA LYS A 55 3.67 8.36 12.12
C LYS A 55 4.46 9.54 12.69
N PHE A 56 3.88 10.74 12.67
CA PHE A 56 4.46 11.93 13.31
C PHE A 56 4.02 12.00 14.77
N GLY A 57 4.89 11.59 15.70
CA GLY A 57 4.82 11.96 17.12
C GLY A 57 3.58 11.53 17.93
N GLY A 58 2.62 10.81 17.35
CA GLY A 58 1.35 10.48 18.00
C GLY A 58 0.97 9.01 17.84
N GLY A 59 1.20 8.21 18.88
CA GLY A 59 0.49 6.98 19.29
C GLY A 59 0.30 5.79 18.32
N GLY A 60 0.17 5.99 17.01
CA GLY A 60 -0.24 4.96 16.05
C GLY A 60 0.81 3.88 15.79
N TYR A 61 2.08 4.23 15.95
CA TYR A 61 3.23 3.31 15.92
C TYR A 61 4.26 3.73 16.96
N LYS A 62 4.67 2.79 17.83
CA LYS A 62 5.70 3.04 18.85
C LYS A 62 7.11 3.13 18.23
N VAL A 63 7.34 2.38 17.14
CA VAL A 63 8.54 2.42 16.29
C VAL A 63 8.08 2.14 14.86
N SER A 64 8.55 2.91 13.87
CA SER A 64 8.24 2.70 12.46
C SER A 64 9.40 3.15 11.56
N GLY A 65 9.62 2.45 10.44
CA GLY A 65 10.62 2.87 9.45
C GLY A 65 10.18 4.08 8.63
N GLY A 66 8.88 4.25 8.39
CA GLY A 66 8.33 5.41 7.68
C GLY A 66 8.12 6.62 8.60
N LEU A 67 8.92 7.68 8.44
CA LEU A 67 8.80 8.89 9.29
C LEU A 67 8.43 10.16 8.52
N HIS A 68 8.57 10.16 7.19
CA HIS A 68 8.43 11.37 6.39
C HIS A 68 7.00 11.66 5.91
N GLY A 69 6.09 10.67 5.98
CA GLY A 69 4.70 10.85 5.52
C GLY A 69 4.58 11.16 4.02
N VAL A 70 5.49 10.63 3.18
CA VAL A 70 5.51 10.91 1.73
C VAL A 70 5.55 9.66 0.86
N GLY A 71 5.86 8.48 1.41
CA GLY A 71 6.14 7.28 0.61
C GLY A 71 4.98 6.88 -0.30
N ALA A 72 3.78 6.71 0.28
CA ALA A 72 2.58 6.30 -0.45
C ALA A 72 2.16 7.34 -1.52
N SER A 73 2.19 8.63 -1.18
CA SER A 73 1.88 9.71 -2.10
C SER A 73 2.88 9.83 -3.25
N VAL A 74 4.17 9.55 -3.01
CA VAL A 74 5.18 9.52 -4.08
C VAL A 74 4.94 8.33 -5.02
N VAL A 75 4.66 7.14 -4.49
CA VAL A 75 4.30 5.98 -5.34
C VAL A 75 3.09 6.31 -6.20
N ASN A 76 2.05 6.93 -5.64
CA ASN A 76 0.88 7.36 -6.38
C ASN A 76 1.20 8.38 -7.49
N ALA A 77 1.98 9.41 -7.16
CA ALA A 77 2.37 10.46 -8.09
C ALA A 77 3.23 9.97 -9.27
N LEU A 78 3.96 8.86 -9.09
CA LEU A 78 4.84 8.27 -10.11
C LEU A 78 4.23 7.04 -10.79
N SER A 79 2.93 6.81 -10.60
CA SER A 79 2.20 5.70 -11.21
C SER A 79 1.27 6.19 -12.32
N GLU A 80 1.16 5.40 -13.39
CA GLU A 80 0.12 5.56 -14.42
C GLU A 80 -1.26 5.45 -13.77
N TRP A 81 -1.41 4.46 -12.89
CA TRP A 81 -2.56 4.26 -12.03
C TRP A 81 -2.18 3.56 -10.73
N LEU A 82 -2.98 3.77 -9.69
CA LEU A 82 -2.88 3.12 -8.39
C LEU A 82 -4.27 2.79 -7.85
N GLU A 83 -4.45 1.60 -7.33
CA GLU A 83 -5.65 1.12 -6.66
C GLU A 83 -5.35 0.77 -5.20
N VAL A 84 -6.29 1.10 -4.33
CA VAL A 84 -6.22 0.77 -2.90
C VAL A 84 -7.50 0.06 -2.52
N TYR A 85 -7.35 -1.11 -1.91
CA TYR A 85 -8.44 -1.83 -1.25
C TYR A 85 -8.13 -1.87 0.25
N VAL A 86 -9.13 -1.54 1.08
CA VAL A 86 -9.01 -1.61 2.54
C VAL A 86 -10.09 -2.53 3.07
N TYR A 87 -9.66 -3.54 3.83
CA TYR A 87 -10.54 -4.46 4.53
C TYR A 87 -10.63 -4.01 5.98
N LYS A 88 -11.82 -3.62 6.43
CA LYS A 88 -12.03 -3.10 7.78
C LYS A 88 -13.50 -3.17 8.18
N ASP A 89 -13.79 -3.54 9.42
CA ASP A 89 -15.14 -3.53 10.00
C ASP A 89 -16.18 -4.30 9.14
N GLY A 90 -15.77 -5.42 8.54
CA GLY A 90 -16.62 -6.25 7.67
C GLY A 90 -16.88 -5.68 6.27
N LYS A 91 -16.13 -4.64 5.87
CA LYS A 91 -16.32 -3.90 4.61
C LYS A 91 -15.06 -3.89 3.76
N VAL A 92 -15.27 -3.84 2.44
CA VAL A 92 -14.23 -3.62 1.44
C VAL A 92 -14.39 -2.22 0.89
N HIS A 93 -13.45 -1.34 1.23
CA HIS A 93 -13.35 -0.01 0.67
C HIS A 93 -12.37 0.01 -0.50
N TYR A 94 -12.66 0.82 -1.51
CA TYR A 94 -11.85 0.94 -2.71
C TYR A 94 -11.71 2.39 -3.16
N GLN A 95 -10.50 2.74 -3.62
CA GLN A 95 -10.23 3.99 -4.31
C GLN A 95 -9.19 3.78 -5.41
N ARG A 96 -9.39 4.47 -6.53
CA ARG A 96 -8.48 4.47 -7.68
C ARG A 96 -7.97 5.87 -7.97
N PHE A 97 -6.70 5.92 -8.37
CA PHE A 97 -5.99 7.11 -8.79
C PHE A 97 -5.36 6.88 -10.15
N GLU A 98 -5.29 7.93 -10.96
CA GLU A 98 -4.68 7.93 -12.29
C GLU A 98 -3.93 9.24 -12.53
N HIS A 99 -3.13 9.29 -13.60
CA HIS A 99 -2.51 10.52 -14.11
C HIS A 99 -1.66 11.28 -13.07
N GLY A 100 -0.77 10.57 -12.37
CA GLY A 100 0.07 11.20 -11.35
C GLY A 100 -0.64 11.43 -10.02
N GLY A 101 -1.58 10.53 -9.69
CA GLY A 101 -2.19 10.44 -8.37
C GLY A 101 -3.50 11.21 -8.19
N HIS A 102 -4.16 11.62 -9.28
CA HIS A 102 -5.48 12.23 -9.21
C HIS A 102 -6.55 11.17 -8.91
N PRO A 103 -7.43 11.38 -7.92
CA PRO A 103 -8.50 10.42 -7.61
C PRO A 103 -9.48 10.37 -8.79
N VAL A 104 -9.76 9.15 -9.27
CA VAL A 104 -10.81 8.92 -10.29
C VAL A 104 -12.18 9.11 -9.66
N GLU A 105 -12.33 8.67 -8.41
CA GLU A 105 -13.53 8.81 -7.61
C GLU A 105 -13.20 8.86 -6.11
N PRO A 106 -14.11 9.36 -5.27
CA PRO A 106 -13.96 9.28 -3.82
C PRO A 106 -13.90 7.83 -3.32
N LEU A 107 -13.27 7.61 -2.17
CA LEU A 107 -13.27 6.33 -1.48
C LEU A 107 -14.71 5.83 -1.28
N LYS A 108 -15.00 4.61 -1.75
CA LYS A 108 -16.33 3.98 -1.65
C LYS A 108 -16.24 2.59 -1.06
N GLU A 109 -17.32 2.16 -0.43
CA GLU A 109 -17.55 0.76 -0.09
C GLU A 109 -18.00 0.04 -1.35
N ILE A 110 -17.33 -1.05 -1.73
CA ILE A 110 -17.61 -1.82 -2.95
C ILE A 110 -18.12 -3.22 -2.67
N ASP A 111 -17.86 -3.76 -1.47
CA ASP A 111 -18.25 -5.11 -1.08
C ASP A 111 -18.20 -5.25 0.45
N THR A 112 -18.59 -6.43 0.93
CA THR A 112 -18.48 -6.88 2.33
C THR A 112 -17.43 -7.99 2.45
N CYS A 113 -16.90 -8.18 3.65
CA CYS A 113 -16.01 -9.29 3.96
C CYS A 113 -16.26 -9.82 5.39
N ASP A 114 -15.62 -10.93 5.75
CA ASP A 114 -15.65 -11.42 7.13
C ASP A 114 -15.21 -10.33 8.12
N GLN A 115 -15.84 -10.31 9.29
CA GLN A 115 -15.58 -9.30 10.33
C GLN A 115 -14.13 -9.29 10.80
N GLU A 116 -13.50 -10.47 10.83
CA GLU A 116 -12.11 -10.67 11.23
C GLU A 116 -11.12 -10.33 10.11
N ARG A 117 -11.59 -10.14 8.87
CA ARG A 117 -10.71 -9.78 7.76
C ARG A 117 -10.34 -8.30 7.85
N THR A 118 -9.09 -8.05 8.18
CA THR A 118 -8.47 -6.72 8.10
C THR A 118 -7.32 -6.72 7.11
N GLY A 119 -6.90 -5.53 6.69
CA GLY A 119 -5.70 -5.38 5.88
C GLY A 119 -5.80 -4.29 4.84
N THR A 120 -4.74 -4.17 4.06
CA THR A 120 -4.71 -3.26 2.90
C THR A 120 -4.08 -3.97 1.71
N THR A 121 -4.65 -3.74 0.53
CA THR A 121 -4.05 -4.12 -0.74
C THR A 121 -3.81 -2.85 -1.54
N VAL A 122 -2.56 -2.64 -1.95
CA VAL A 122 -2.18 -1.55 -2.86
C VAL A 122 -1.68 -2.17 -4.15
N LYS A 123 -2.27 -1.79 -5.27
CA LYS A 123 -1.83 -2.18 -6.61
C LYS A 123 -1.43 -0.95 -7.39
N PHE A 124 -0.27 -0.94 -8.02
CA PHE A 124 0.17 0.23 -8.78
C PHE A 124 0.98 -0.17 -10.01
N LYS A 125 0.89 0.66 -11.05
CA LYS A 125 1.66 0.50 -12.28
C LYS A 125 2.56 1.72 -12.49
N PRO A 126 3.88 1.56 -12.59
CA PRO A 126 4.80 2.68 -12.77
C PRO A 126 4.53 3.42 -14.08
N ASP A 127 4.66 4.74 -14.06
CA ASP A 127 4.45 5.59 -15.24
C ASP A 127 5.65 5.51 -16.21
N ALA A 128 5.44 4.95 -17.39
CA ALA A 128 6.48 4.80 -18.42
C ALA A 128 6.94 6.13 -19.04
N SER A 129 6.19 7.23 -18.84
CA SER A 129 6.64 8.57 -19.24
C SER A 129 7.68 9.16 -18.28
N ILE A 130 7.73 8.65 -17.04
CA ILE A 130 8.69 9.05 -16.00
C ILE A 130 9.87 8.08 -15.97
N PHE A 131 9.60 6.78 -15.91
CA PHE A 131 10.62 5.73 -15.86
C PHE A 131 11.00 5.27 -17.27
N THR A 132 11.85 6.05 -17.94
CA THR A 132 12.20 5.84 -19.35
C THR A 132 13.24 4.75 -19.59
N GLU A 133 14.03 4.37 -18.57
CA GLU A 133 15.02 3.30 -18.68
C GLU A 133 14.36 1.92 -18.63
N THR A 134 13.43 1.71 -17.69
CA THR A 134 12.64 0.48 -17.57
C THR A 134 11.49 0.67 -16.60
N THR A 135 10.38 -0.02 -16.88
CA THR A 135 9.26 -0.24 -15.95
C THR A 135 9.15 -1.71 -15.54
N GLU A 136 10.10 -2.55 -15.95
CA GLU A 136 10.12 -3.98 -15.65
C GLU A 136 10.80 -4.25 -14.32
N TYR A 137 10.08 -4.88 -13.41
CA TYR A 137 10.62 -5.27 -12.11
C TYR A 137 11.49 -6.52 -12.23
N LYS A 138 12.67 -6.48 -11.60
CA LYS A 138 13.57 -7.64 -11.49
C LYS A 138 13.21 -8.43 -10.24
N TYR A 139 12.87 -9.70 -10.43
CA TYR A 139 12.49 -10.60 -9.34
C TYR A 139 13.58 -10.65 -8.26
N ASP A 140 14.83 -10.86 -8.64
CA ASP A 140 15.95 -11.03 -7.69
C ASP A 140 16.14 -9.82 -6.78
N ILE A 141 15.99 -8.60 -7.32
CA ILE A 141 16.11 -7.37 -6.51
C ILE A 141 15.02 -7.30 -5.44
N LEU A 142 13.78 -7.67 -5.80
CA LEU A 142 12.68 -7.72 -4.85
C LEU A 142 12.88 -8.86 -3.85
N SER A 143 13.27 -10.04 -4.32
CA SER A 143 13.53 -11.22 -3.50
C SER A 143 14.57 -10.94 -2.44
N ASP A 144 15.73 -10.39 -2.81
CA ASP A 144 16.81 -10.04 -1.87
C ASP A 144 16.29 -9.06 -0.80
N ARG A 145 15.58 -8.01 -1.22
CA ARG A 145 15.05 -7.01 -0.29
C ARG A 145 14.02 -7.59 0.67
N LEU A 146 13.09 -8.42 0.18
CA LEU A 146 12.05 -9.03 0.99
C LEU A 146 12.65 -10.08 1.94
N GLN A 147 13.70 -10.79 1.52
CA GLN A 147 14.42 -11.74 2.36
C GLN A 147 15.12 -11.03 3.54
N GLU A 148 15.80 -9.91 3.28
CA GLU A 148 16.37 -9.07 4.35
C GLU A 148 15.30 -8.65 5.37
N LEU A 149 14.13 -8.22 4.89
CA LEU A 149 13.01 -7.82 5.75
C LEU A 149 12.50 -9.00 6.57
N ALA A 150 12.36 -10.19 5.98
CA ALA A 150 11.93 -11.38 6.70
C ALA A 150 12.92 -11.76 7.83
N PHE A 151 14.24 -11.65 7.60
CA PHE A 151 15.23 -11.91 8.66
C PHE A 151 15.14 -10.92 9.83
N LEU A 152 14.83 -9.66 9.55
CA LEU A 152 14.75 -8.61 10.58
C LEU A 152 13.42 -8.62 11.36
N ASN A 153 12.38 -9.26 10.83
CA ASN A 153 11.04 -9.27 11.40
C ASN A 153 10.63 -10.70 11.78
N LYS A 154 11.04 -11.14 12.97
CA LYS A 154 10.73 -12.48 13.48
C LYS A 154 9.21 -12.74 13.46
N GLY A 155 8.82 -13.82 12.78
CA GLY A 155 7.43 -14.26 12.70
C GLY A 155 6.63 -13.68 11.53
N LEU A 156 7.19 -12.72 10.79
CA LEU A 156 6.56 -12.17 9.59
C LEU A 156 6.79 -13.11 8.41
N ARG A 157 5.70 -13.60 7.80
CA ARG A 157 5.71 -14.30 6.52
C ARG A 157 5.64 -13.29 5.40
N ILE A 158 6.57 -13.40 4.44
CA ILE A 158 6.56 -12.59 3.22
C ILE A 158 6.58 -13.53 2.02
N ILE A 159 5.61 -13.39 1.13
CA ILE A 159 5.48 -14.18 -0.09
C ILE A 159 5.75 -13.26 -1.28
N LEU A 160 6.71 -13.62 -2.13
CA LEU A 160 6.92 -12.99 -3.42
C LEU A 160 6.45 -13.93 -4.52
N THR A 161 5.51 -13.47 -5.36
CA THR A 161 5.01 -14.22 -6.51
C THR A 161 5.28 -13.45 -7.79
N ASP A 162 5.81 -14.12 -8.81
CA ASP A 162 5.89 -13.57 -10.17
C ASP A 162 4.89 -14.31 -11.07
N THR A 163 3.92 -13.57 -11.62
CA THR A 163 2.86 -14.14 -12.45
C THR A 163 3.14 -13.99 -13.94
N ARG A 164 4.27 -13.37 -14.30
CA ARG A 164 4.71 -13.24 -15.69
C ARG A 164 5.05 -14.62 -16.27
N PRO A 165 4.92 -14.81 -17.59
CA PRO A 165 5.35 -16.05 -18.24
C PRO A 165 6.87 -16.26 -18.06
N SER A 166 7.26 -17.50 -17.77
CA SER A 166 8.65 -17.96 -17.70
C SER A 166 9.32 -18.05 -19.06
#